data_AF-A0A8T5FQ27-F1
#
_entry.id   AF-A0A8T5FQ27-F1
#
_cell.length_a   1.000
_cell.length_b   1.000
_cell.length_c   1.000
_cell.angle_alpha   90.00
_cell.angle_beta   90.00
_cell.angle_gamma   90.00
#
_symmetry.space_group_name_H-M   'P 1'
#
loop_
_entity.id
_entity.type
_entity.pdbx_description
1 polymer ?
#
loop_
_entity_poly.entity_id
_entity_poly.type
_entity_poly.pdbx_seq_one_letter_code
_entity_poly.pdbx_strand_id
1 'polypeptide(L)'
;MSRAGFIIASLAVIMIASTVAPAFAAQMEFRTWVDPNASDEVEIKFQRTVIINYDEGGMLADELRGQKFAKTFSADSSNPGVNELRDRINYQFSQSGSAAAVTDVKIEYDTKFTGRGLNTSIDYKIILTLTITNHVLREASGGNSGIVDMNWRGVMVPGEVTINSKGMDTEINLPISFIADVAPGLYTSILGSEAETLLNSPIMDASGIKNQPLGNWHFLFDPTGINVDAAQFGLSDELAGTVWSSYTMGESSFREGIQTEKEHEATFTTDKTYDLRTIESADAANIFFAGFANVDTLDRTEVVGVYPEAPEGYATTSTGEFPVMIIYGMAGFAGIAGIAIFLVSEKKRKKDAAAGNVQTGIDPSHLVGADTSTGSGGYKTNRGEAHLKSDDYTQTRSVYENSQVEETKTEETKTEEPTSKPGAMPKGWKPE
;
A
#
# COMPACT_ATOMS: atom_id res chain seq x y z
N MET A 1 -23.82 -37.47 36.54
CA MET A 1 -23.82 -36.12 35.91
C MET A 1 -25.15 -35.91 35.20
N SER A 2 -25.78 -34.74 35.32
CA SER A 2 -27.13 -34.49 34.79
C SER A 2 -27.12 -34.20 33.28
N ARG A 3 -28.25 -34.42 32.59
CA ARG A 3 -28.40 -34.11 31.15
C ARG A 3 -28.15 -32.64 30.81
N ALA A 4 -28.35 -31.72 31.77
CA ALA A 4 -27.99 -30.32 31.63
C ALA A 4 -26.48 -30.09 31.46
N GLY A 5 -25.63 -30.89 32.13
CA GLY A 5 -24.17 -30.78 31.99
C GLY A 5 -23.67 -31.13 30.58
N PHE A 6 -24.31 -32.08 29.90
CA PHE A 6 -24.00 -32.40 28.50
C PHE A 6 -24.44 -31.30 27.55
N ILE A 7 -25.59 -30.66 27.78
CA ILE A 7 -26.11 -29.58 26.92
C ILE A 7 -25.28 -28.29 27.08
N ILE A 8 -24.87 -27.95 28.30
CA ILE A 8 -24.01 -26.79 28.56
C ILE A 8 -22.59 -27.02 28.00
N ALA A 9 -22.04 -28.23 28.15
CA ALA A 9 -20.78 -28.58 27.51
C ALA A 9 -20.88 -28.59 25.98
N SER A 10 -21.98 -29.09 25.40
CA SER A 10 -22.15 -29.08 23.93
C SER A 10 -22.35 -27.67 23.38
N LEU A 11 -23.05 -26.77 24.07
CA LEU A 11 -23.18 -25.37 23.65
C LEU A 11 -21.85 -24.62 23.75
N ALA A 12 -21.04 -24.87 24.78
CA ALA A 12 -19.70 -24.30 24.89
C ALA A 12 -18.74 -24.84 23.80
N VAL A 13 -18.82 -26.13 23.46
CA VAL A 13 -18.03 -26.72 22.36
C VAL A 13 -18.53 -26.28 20.98
N ILE A 14 -19.84 -26.05 20.81
CA ILE A 14 -20.40 -25.51 19.57
C ILE A 14 -20.01 -24.03 19.38
N MET A 15 -19.88 -23.23 20.45
CA MET A 15 -19.33 -21.85 20.34
C MET A 15 -17.80 -21.80 20.13
N ILE A 16 -17.10 -22.93 20.14
CA ILE A 16 -15.69 -23.06 19.72
C ILE A 16 -15.59 -23.70 18.31
N ALA A 17 -16.68 -24.28 17.81
CA ALA A 17 -16.80 -24.84 16.45
C ALA A 17 -17.66 -23.98 15.51
N SER A 18 -18.29 -22.91 16.01
CA SER A 18 -18.94 -21.89 15.22
C SER A 18 -17.87 -21.07 14.51
N THR A 19 -17.65 -21.41 13.25
CA THR A 19 -17.32 -20.47 12.17
C THR A 19 -16.70 -19.15 12.65
N VAL A 20 -15.38 -19.02 12.50
CA VAL A 20 -14.88 -17.77 11.92
C VAL A 20 -15.46 -17.66 10.52
N ALA A 21 -16.73 -17.26 10.45
CA ALA A 21 -17.13 -16.35 9.41
C ALA A 21 -16.20 -15.15 9.61
N PRO A 22 -15.34 -14.81 8.63
CA PRO A 22 -14.49 -13.66 8.78
C PRO A 22 -15.41 -12.43 8.91
N ALA A 23 -15.52 -11.92 10.13
CA ALA A 23 -16.02 -10.58 10.36
C ALA A 23 -14.93 -9.65 9.82
N PHE A 24 -14.99 -9.39 8.52
CA PHE A 24 -14.10 -8.49 7.80
C PHE A 24 -14.36 -7.06 8.29
N ALA A 25 -13.79 -6.72 9.44
CA ALA A 25 -13.39 -5.35 9.71
C ALA A 25 -12.45 -4.89 8.59
N ALA A 26 -12.38 -3.58 8.34
CA ALA A 26 -11.51 -3.04 7.29
C ALA A 26 -10.08 -3.61 7.41
N GLN A 27 -9.51 -3.97 6.26
CA GLN A 27 -8.14 -4.47 6.14
C GLN A 27 -7.15 -3.44 6.70
N MET A 28 -7.40 -2.14 6.51
CA MET A 28 -6.63 -1.06 7.12
C MET A 28 -7.52 -0.14 7.96
N GLU A 29 -7.04 0.25 9.13
CA GLU A 29 -7.58 1.38 9.90
C GLU A 29 -6.47 2.37 10.25
N PHE A 30 -6.72 3.66 10.00
CA PHE A 30 -5.81 4.76 10.34
C PHE A 30 -6.56 5.97 10.88
N ARG A 31 -6.00 6.63 11.90
CA ARG A 31 -6.53 7.87 12.47
C ARG A 31 -5.39 8.85 12.71
N THR A 32 -5.58 10.11 12.30
CA THR A 32 -4.59 11.17 12.52
C THR A 32 -5.21 12.46 13.03
N TRP A 33 -4.47 13.15 13.88
CA TRP A 33 -4.76 14.51 14.36
C TRP A 33 -4.17 15.61 13.46
N VAL A 34 -3.42 15.25 12.41
CA VAL A 34 -2.82 16.18 11.43
C VAL A 34 -1.82 17.18 12.04
N ASP A 35 -1.02 16.71 13.02
CA ASP A 35 0.16 17.43 13.54
C ASP A 35 1.42 16.97 12.77
N PRO A 36 2.29 17.87 12.27
CA PRO A 36 3.58 17.53 11.64
C PRO A 36 4.52 16.66 12.49
N ASN A 37 4.35 16.70 13.81
CA ASN A 37 5.12 15.92 14.79
C ASN A 37 4.36 14.68 15.27
N ALA A 38 3.19 14.38 14.68
CA ALA A 38 2.39 13.21 15.03
C ALA A 38 3.17 11.91 14.80
N SER A 39 2.94 10.99 15.73
CA SER A 39 3.39 9.60 15.70
C SER A 39 2.14 8.73 15.81
N ASP A 40 1.44 8.56 14.69
CA ASP A 40 0.12 7.93 14.64
C ASP A 40 0.26 6.41 14.38
N GLU A 41 -0.70 5.62 14.86
CA GLU A 41 -0.75 4.17 14.61
C GLU A 41 -1.66 3.83 13.42
N VAL A 42 -1.18 2.93 12.55
CA VAL A 42 -1.96 2.27 11.49
C VAL A 42 -2.09 0.79 11.85
N GLU A 43 -3.30 0.25 11.84
CA GLU A 43 -3.53 -1.20 11.94
C GLU A 43 -3.82 -1.78 10.54
N ILE A 44 -3.12 -2.84 10.16
CA ILE A 44 -3.33 -3.55 8.89
C ILE A 44 -3.48 -5.05 9.14
N LYS A 45 -4.60 -5.62 8.71
CA LYS A 45 -5.00 -7.01 8.90
C LYS A 45 -4.94 -7.76 7.57
N PHE A 46 -4.01 -8.69 7.43
CA PHE A 46 -3.94 -9.60 6.29
C PHE A 46 -4.55 -10.95 6.67
N GLN A 47 -5.48 -11.44 5.85
CA GLN A 47 -6.18 -12.70 6.09
C GLN A 47 -6.30 -13.51 4.79
N ARG A 48 -5.78 -14.73 4.80
CA ARG A 48 -5.85 -15.67 3.68
C ARG A 48 -6.28 -17.04 4.17
N THR A 49 -7.25 -17.65 3.50
CA THR A 49 -7.65 -19.04 3.73
C THR A 49 -7.21 -19.89 2.55
N VAL A 50 -6.37 -20.89 2.78
CA VAL A 50 -6.07 -21.94 1.81
C VAL A 50 -7.01 -23.10 2.05
N ILE A 51 -7.65 -23.64 1.02
CA ILE A 51 -8.52 -24.81 1.07
C ILE A 51 -7.98 -25.84 0.08
N ILE A 52 -7.83 -27.09 0.54
CA ILE A 52 -7.47 -28.23 -0.31
C ILE A 52 -8.64 -29.21 -0.27
N ASN A 53 -9.26 -29.46 -1.42
CA ASN A 53 -10.42 -30.35 -1.52
C ASN A 53 -9.99 -31.80 -1.80
N TYR A 54 -10.67 -32.74 -1.14
CA TYR A 54 -10.44 -34.18 -1.28
C TYR A 54 -11.69 -35.00 -0.92
N ASP A 55 -12.85 -34.53 -1.33
CA ASP A 55 -14.13 -35.22 -1.17
C ASP A 55 -14.12 -36.65 -1.77
N GLU A 56 -13.42 -36.84 -2.88
CA GLU A 56 -13.11 -38.15 -3.49
C GLU A 56 -12.06 -39.01 -2.72
N GLY A 57 -11.65 -38.64 -1.51
CA GLY A 57 -10.65 -39.39 -0.72
C GLY A 57 -9.22 -39.27 -1.24
N GLY A 58 -8.45 -40.37 -1.24
CA GLY A 58 -7.05 -40.43 -1.70
C GLY A 58 -6.03 -40.49 -0.55
N MET A 59 -4.78 -40.85 -0.87
CA MET A 59 -3.72 -41.07 0.11
C MET A 59 -3.37 -39.80 0.89
N LEU A 60 -3.31 -38.65 0.21
CA LEU A 60 -3.10 -37.36 0.86
C LEU A 60 -4.28 -36.99 1.77
N ALA A 61 -5.52 -37.31 1.38
CA ALA A 61 -6.68 -37.08 2.23
C ALA A 61 -6.57 -37.88 3.54
N ASP A 62 -6.18 -39.14 3.45
CA ASP A 62 -6.00 -40.03 4.61
C ASP A 62 -4.81 -39.60 5.49
N GLU A 63 -3.77 -38.98 4.92
CA GLU A 63 -2.72 -38.31 5.69
C GLU A 63 -3.28 -37.10 6.46
N LEU A 64 -3.95 -36.16 5.78
CA LEU A 64 -4.34 -34.88 6.37
C LEU A 64 -5.55 -34.96 7.31
N ARG A 65 -6.45 -35.94 7.13
CA ARG A 65 -7.69 -36.09 7.91
C ARG A 65 -7.46 -36.11 9.43
N GLY A 66 -8.08 -35.17 10.12
CA GLY A 66 -8.03 -35.06 11.58
C GLY A 66 -6.77 -34.39 12.13
N GLN A 67 -5.78 -34.07 11.29
CA GLN A 67 -4.62 -33.29 11.70
C GLN A 67 -5.05 -31.86 12.08
N LYS A 68 -4.44 -31.33 13.15
CA LYS A 68 -4.68 -29.98 13.65
C LYS A 68 -3.38 -29.38 14.16
N PHE A 69 -3.00 -28.24 13.60
CA PHE A 69 -1.85 -27.46 14.05
C PHE A 69 -2.25 -26.00 14.18
N ALA A 70 -1.63 -25.30 15.11
CA ALA A 70 -1.77 -23.86 15.24
C ALA A 70 -0.41 -23.28 15.65
N LYS A 71 -0.05 -22.13 15.06
CA LYS A 71 1.12 -21.35 15.46
C LYS A 71 0.67 -19.92 15.66
N THR A 72 0.81 -19.42 16.89
CA THR A 72 0.34 -18.09 17.29
C THR A 72 1.40 -17.41 18.13
N PHE A 73 1.78 -16.18 17.80
CA PHE A 73 2.69 -15.36 18.60
C PHE A 73 2.52 -13.87 18.29
N SER A 74 3.08 -13.03 19.15
CA SER A 74 3.32 -11.61 18.85
C SER A 74 4.82 -11.30 18.88
N ALA A 75 5.22 -10.23 18.19
CA ALA A 75 6.57 -9.70 18.18
C ALA A 75 6.55 -8.18 17.97
N ASP A 76 7.59 -7.47 18.41
CA ASP A 76 7.76 -6.02 18.29
C ASP A 76 9.20 -5.68 17.84
N SER A 77 9.54 -4.39 17.73
CA SER A 77 10.89 -3.94 17.33
C SER A 77 12.04 -4.34 18.28
N SER A 78 11.82 -5.07 19.37
CA SER A 78 12.91 -5.77 20.06
C SER A 78 13.46 -6.97 19.25
N ASN A 79 12.70 -7.44 18.26
CA ASN A 79 13.03 -8.57 17.41
C ASN A 79 13.79 -8.13 16.14
N PRO A 80 14.94 -8.74 15.80
CA PRO A 80 15.68 -8.41 14.58
C PRO A 80 14.87 -8.56 13.28
N GLY A 81 14.02 -9.60 13.17
CA GLY A 81 13.18 -9.82 12.00
C GLY A 81 12.06 -8.78 11.84
N VAL A 82 11.58 -8.21 12.96
CA VAL A 82 10.61 -7.11 12.94
C VAL A 82 11.27 -5.79 12.52
N ASN A 83 12.52 -5.55 12.94
CA ASN A 83 13.31 -4.42 12.43
C ASN A 83 13.55 -4.54 10.91
N GLU A 84 13.89 -5.73 10.42
CA GLU A 84 14.03 -5.96 8.99
C GLU A 84 12.70 -5.72 8.24
N LEU A 85 11.57 -6.19 8.79
CA LEU A 85 10.24 -5.92 8.23
C LEU A 85 9.95 -4.42 8.16
N ARG A 86 10.20 -3.66 9.24
CA ARG A 86 10.07 -2.19 9.25
C ARG A 86 10.89 -1.55 8.14
N ASP A 87 12.14 -1.97 7.98
CA ASP A 87 13.05 -1.38 7.00
C ASP A 87 12.64 -1.74 5.56
N ARG A 88 12.08 -2.93 5.33
CA ARG A 88 11.44 -3.32 4.05
C ARG A 88 10.19 -2.48 3.75
N ILE A 89 9.33 -2.21 4.75
CA ILE A 89 8.14 -1.34 4.58
C ILE A 89 8.57 0.10 4.26
N ASN A 90 9.55 0.65 4.98
CA ASN A 90 10.12 1.97 4.71
C ASN A 90 10.74 2.07 3.30
N TYR A 91 11.40 1.01 2.84
CA TYR A 91 11.87 0.94 1.45
C TYR A 91 10.70 1.07 0.47
N GLN A 92 9.61 0.34 0.67
CA GLN A 92 8.42 0.40 -0.20
C GLN A 92 7.75 1.77 -0.16
N PHE A 93 7.66 2.42 1.00
CA PHE A 93 7.19 3.81 1.12
C PHE A 93 8.02 4.75 0.26
N SER A 94 9.36 4.63 0.29
CA SER A 94 10.25 5.43 -0.56
C SER A 94 10.05 5.18 -2.06
N GLN A 95 9.84 3.93 -2.48
CA GLN A 95 9.55 3.59 -3.89
C GLN A 95 8.19 4.14 -4.32
N SER A 96 7.24 4.21 -3.39
CA SER A 96 5.89 4.71 -3.61
C SER A 96 5.79 6.23 -3.70
N GLY A 97 6.90 6.96 -3.45
CA GLY A 97 6.94 8.42 -3.39
C GLY A 97 6.41 9.01 -2.07
N SER A 98 6.30 8.21 -1.02
CA SER A 98 5.81 8.65 0.29
C SER A 98 6.93 9.31 1.12
N ALA A 99 6.57 10.34 1.90
CA ALA A 99 7.42 10.94 2.92
C ALA A 99 7.28 10.26 4.30
N ALA A 100 6.22 9.46 4.48
CA ALA A 100 5.97 8.76 5.72
C ALA A 100 7.09 7.77 6.06
N ALA A 101 7.38 7.62 7.35
CA ALA A 101 8.37 6.70 7.88
C ALA A 101 7.81 5.91 9.07
N VAL A 102 7.89 4.59 8.99
CA VAL A 102 7.58 3.66 10.08
C VAL A 102 8.74 3.67 11.08
N THR A 103 8.43 3.91 12.35
CA THR A 103 9.41 3.97 13.45
C THR A 103 9.36 2.71 14.32
N ASP A 104 8.17 2.17 14.56
CA ASP A 104 7.93 0.91 15.27
C ASP A 104 6.94 0.02 14.50
N VAL A 105 7.06 -1.29 14.67
CA VAL A 105 6.17 -2.31 14.12
C VAL A 105 5.87 -3.33 15.21
N LYS A 106 4.58 -3.61 15.42
CA LYS A 106 4.11 -4.75 16.21
C LYS A 106 3.45 -5.75 15.25
N ILE A 107 3.67 -7.03 15.48
CA ILE A 107 3.09 -8.13 14.71
C ILE A 107 2.25 -9.00 15.64
N GLU A 108 1.02 -9.30 15.23
CA GLU A 108 0.30 -10.49 15.70
C GLU A 108 0.22 -11.51 14.57
N TYR A 109 0.70 -12.73 14.80
CA TYR A 109 0.64 -13.83 13.86
C TYR A 109 -0.21 -14.95 14.44
N ASP A 110 -1.19 -15.43 13.67
CA ASP A 110 -2.04 -16.57 14.01
C ASP A 110 -2.32 -17.39 12.74
N THR A 111 -1.81 -18.62 12.68
CA THR A 111 -2.12 -19.56 11.60
C THR A 111 -2.65 -20.88 12.14
N LYS A 112 -3.63 -21.48 11.45
CA LYS A 112 -4.30 -22.71 11.87
C LYS A 112 -4.48 -23.68 10.70
N PHE A 113 -3.91 -24.87 10.83
CA PHE A 113 -4.16 -26.00 9.93
C PHE A 113 -5.27 -26.88 10.51
N THR A 114 -6.31 -27.18 9.72
CA THR A 114 -7.39 -28.11 10.11
C THR A 114 -7.75 -29.05 8.97
N GLY A 115 -7.32 -30.31 9.07
CA GLY A 115 -7.76 -31.39 8.19
C GLY A 115 -9.11 -31.95 8.61
N ARG A 116 -10.13 -31.80 7.74
CA ARG A 116 -11.51 -32.29 7.93
C ARG A 116 -11.74 -33.54 7.08
N GLY A 117 -12.97 -34.05 7.05
CA GLY A 117 -13.32 -35.26 6.30
C GLY A 117 -13.19 -35.14 4.78
N LEU A 118 -13.52 -33.96 4.23
CA LEU A 118 -13.61 -33.70 2.78
C LEU A 118 -12.63 -32.61 2.29
N ASN A 119 -12.03 -31.84 3.20
CA ASN A 119 -11.05 -30.81 2.87
C ASN A 119 -10.13 -30.49 4.05
N THR A 120 -8.98 -29.89 3.74
CA THR A 120 -8.14 -29.18 4.71
C THR A 120 -8.39 -27.69 4.53
N SER A 121 -8.49 -26.92 5.61
CA SER A 121 -8.25 -25.47 5.55
C SER A 121 -6.98 -25.10 6.30
N ILE A 122 -6.34 -24.03 5.83
CA ILE A 122 -5.20 -23.40 6.47
C ILE A 122 -5.49 -21.90 6.52
N ASP A 123 -5.82 -21.44 7.71
CA ASP A 123 -6.35 -20.10 7.95
C ASP A 123 -5.21 -19.22 8.48
N TYR A 124 -4.75 -18.23 7.70
CA TYR A 124 -3.66 -17.32 8.04
C TYR A 124 -4.21 -15.95 8.45
N LYS A 125 -3.67 -15.40 9.53
CA LYS A 125 -3.93 -14.02 9.99
C LYS A 125 -2.61 -13.36 10.41
N ILE A 126 -2.33 -12.20 9.83
CA ILE A 126 -1.23 -11.32 10.23
C ILE A 126 -1.84 -9.95 10.54
N ILE A 127 -1.61 -9.41 11.73
CA ILE A 127 -1.86 -8.00 12.02
C ILE A 127 -0.52 -7.29 12.13
N LEU A 128 -0.36 -6.20 11.38
CA LEU A 128 0.71 -5.22 11.57
C LEU A 128 0.11 -3.98 12.24
N THR A 129 0.67 -3.57 13.37
CA THR A 129 0.47 -2.22 13.91
C THR A 129 1.72 -1.41 13.62
N LEU A 130 1.63 -0.44 12.72
CA LEU A 130 2.74 0.43 12.31
C LEU A 130 2.65 1.76 13.06
N THR A 131 3.73 2.21 13.68
CA THR A 131 3.82 3.60 14.18
C THR A 131 4.46 4.47 13.11
N ILE A 132 3.68 5.34 12.47
CA ILE A 132 4.11 6.19 11.35
C ILE A 132 4.34 7.65 11.76
N THR A 133 5.30 8.27 11.09
CA THR A 133 5.71 9.68 11.26
C THR A 133 5.92 10.32 9.89
N ASN A 134 5.99 11.65 9.81
CA ASN A 134 6.21 12.42 8.57
C ASN A 134 5.14 12.25 7.47
N HIS A 135 4.03 11.56 7.76
CA HIS A 135 2.84 11.52 6.89
C HIS A 135 2.14 12.88 6.81
N VAL A 136 2.23 13.71 7.85
CA VAL A 136 1.77 15.10 7.80
C VAL A 136 2.87 15.99 7.20
N LEU A 137 2.70 16.39 5.95
CA LEU A 137 3.64 17.23 5.19
C LEU A 137 3.60 18.71 5.60
N ARG A 138 2.47 19.17 6.14
CA ARG A 138 2.21 20.56 6.57
C ARG A 138 1.09 20.60 7.61
N GLU A 139 1.21 21.45 8.62
CA GLU A 139 0.12 21.80 9.56
C GLU A 139 -0.92 22.74 8.93
N ALA A 140 -2.15 22.69 9.42
CA ALA A 140 -3.14 23.72 9.12
C ALA A 140 -2.72 25.05 9.77
N SER A 141 -2.64 26.13 9.00
CA SER A 141 -2.21 27.43 9.50
C SER A 141 -2.79 28.59 8.69
N GLY A 142 -3.37 29.58 9.38
CA GLY A 142 -3.80 30.86 8.79
C GLY A 142 -4.77 30.74 7.60
N GLY A 143 -5.70 29.78 7.65
CA GLY A 143 -6.64 29.50 6.56
C GLY A 143 -6.14 28.51 5.49
N ASN A 144 -4.90 28.04 5.59
CA ASN A 144 -4.39 26.94 4.76
C ASN A 144 -4.68 25.59 5.42
N SER A 145 -4.98 24.58 4.61
CA SER A 145 -5.09 23.19 5.04
C SER A 145 -3.76 22.62 5.55
N GLY A 146 -3.84 21.71 6.52
CA GLY A 146 -2.79 20.72 6.70
C GLY A 146 -2.76 19.78 5.49
N ILE A 147 -1.60 19.20 5.18
CA ILE A 147 -1.46 18.26 4.05
C ILE A 147 -0.99 16.93 4.60
N VAL A 148 -1.74 15.86 4.35
CA VAL A 148 -1.37 14.48 4.68
C VAL A 148 -1.01 13.73 3.41
N ASP A 149 0.17 13.14 3.38
CA ASP A 149 0.62 12.17 2.40
C ASP A 149 -0.18 10.87 2.52
N MET A 150 -0.69 10.36 1.40
CA MET A 150 -1.46 9.12 1.33
C MET A 150 -0.82 8.04 0.44
N ASN A 151 0.44 8.23 0.02
CA ASN A 151 1.15 7.25 -0.82
C ASN A 151 1.51 5.96 -0.08
N TRP A 152 1.66 6.01 1.25
CA TRP A 152 2.03 4.88 2.10
C TRP A 152 0.92 3.84 2.27
N ARG A 153 -0.34 4.18 1.99
CA ARG A 153 -1.52 3.32 2.25
C ARG A 153 -1.54 1.98 1.51
N GLY A 154 -0.66 1.81 0.51
CA GLY A 154 -0.49 0.55 -0.23
C GLY A 154 0.70 -0.27 0.27
N VAL A 155 0.73 -0.62 1.56
CA VAL A 155 1.80 -1.46 2.14
C VAL A 155 1.82 -2.81 1.43
N MET A 156 2.96 -3.20 0.85
CA MET A 156 3.20 -4.53 0.32
C MET A 156 4.60 -4.98 0.71
N VAL A 157 4.75 -6.22 1.16
CA VAL A 157 6.03 -6.79 1.60
C VAL A 157 6.34 -8.03 0.75
N PRO A 158 7.34 -7.97 -0.16
CA PRO A 158 7.67 -9.09 -1.02
C PRO A 158 8.54 -10.14 -0.31
N GLY A 159 8.34 -11.40 -0.68
CA GLY A 159 9.17 -12.54 -0.27
C GLY A 159 9.05 -12.93 1.20
N GLU A 160 9.93 -13.84 1.63
CA GLU A 160 9.96 -14.40 2.98
C GLU A 160 10.20 -13.34 4.06
N VAL A 161 9.48 -13.42 5.17
CA VAL A 161 9.68 -12.62 6.39
C VAL A 161 9.81 -13.56 7.58
N THR A 162 11.02 -13.68 8.11
CA THR A 162 11.34 -14.61 9.20
C THR A 162 11.37 -13.88 10.54
N ILE A 163 10.49 -14.28 11.46
CA ILE A 163 10.42 -13.76 12.83
C ILE A 163 10.87 -14.83 13.81
N ASN A 164 11.88 -14.54 14.64
CA ASN A 164 12.28 -15.44 15.72
C ASN A 164 11.32 -15.31 16.91
N SER A 165 10.52 -16.32 17.21
CA SER A 165 9.66 -16.34 18.39
C SER A 165 10.12 -17.43 19.36
N LYS A 166 10.50 -17.03 20.58
CA LYS A 166 10.96 -17.95 21.65
C LYS A 166 12.12 -18.88 21.21
N GLY A 167 13.01 -18.40 20.34
CA GLY A 167 14.15 -19.16 19.82
C GLY A 167 13.84 -20.04 18.61
N MET A 168 12.63 -19.97 18.04
CA MET A 168 12.26 -20.64 16.79
C MET A 168 12.03 -19.60 15.70
N ASP A 169 12.77 -19.72 14.59
CA ASP A 169 12.53 -18.93 13.40
C ASP A 169 11.22 -19.39 12.73
N THR A 170 10.36 -18.46 12.36
CA THR A 170 9.12 -18.73 11.63
C THR A 170 8.97 -17.72 10.50
N GLU A 171 8.90 -18.23 9.28
CA GLU A 171 8.49 -17.46 8.11
C GLU A 171 6.97 -17.23 8.19
N ILE A 172 6.52 -15.99 8.01
CA ILE A 172 5.12 -15.58 8.23
C ILE A 172 4.37 -15.14 6.97
N ASN A 173 5.07 -14.82 5.87
CA ASN A 173 4.52 -14.12 4.72
C ASN A 173 4.16 -15.05 3.56
N LEU A 174 4.82 -16.20 3.41
CA LEU A 174 4.54 -17.15 2.34
C LEU A 174 3.74 -18.35 2.89
N PRO A 175 2.50 -18.60 2.40
CA PRO A 175 1.68 -19.73 2.86
C PRO A 175 2.40 -21.09 2.80
N ILE A 176 3.27 -21.31 1.82
CA ILE A 176 3.96 -22.59 1.64
C ILE A 176 4.87 -22.96 2.82
N SER A 177 5.44 -21.97 3.52
CA SER A 177 6.39 -22.16 4.62
C SER A 177 5.78 -22.87 5.82
N PHE A 178 4.53 -22.52 6.17
CA PHE A 178 3.82 -23.19 7.27
C PHE A 178 3.43 -24.61 6.90
N ILE A 179 3.08 -24.86 5.63
CA ILE A 179 2.80 -26.20 5.11
C ILE A 179 4.06 -27.09 5.20
N ALA A 180 5.23 -26.56 4.87
CA ALA A 180 6.51 -27.27 5.00
C ALA A 180 6.84 -27.69 6.44
N ASP A 181 6.48 -26.87 7.43
CA ASP A 181 6.68 -27.13 8.87
C ASP A 181 5.72 -28.21 9.40
N VAL A 182 4.42 -28.11 9.08
CA VAL A 182 3.39 -28.96 9.72
C VAL A 182 2.91 -30.16 8.91
N ALA A 183 3.05 -30.13 7.57
CA ALA A 183 2.62 -31.20 6.68
C ALA A 183 3.63 -31.46 5.54
N PRO A 184 4.83 -32.04 5.83
CA PRO A 184 5.88 -32.23 4.83
C PRO A 184 5.49 -33.09 3.61
N GLY A 185 4.55 -34.04 3.77
CA GLY A 185 4.00 -34.85 2.67
C GLY A 185 3.19 -34.00 1.67
N LEU A 186 2.35 -33.11 2.20
CA LEU A 186 1.63 -32.10 1.42
C LEU A 186 2.58 -31.09 0.77
N TYR A 187 3.60 -30.60 1.49
CA TYR A 187 4.59 -29.69 0.91
C TYR A 187 5.32 -30.33 -0.28
N THR A 188 5.84 -31.55 -0.11
CA THR A 188 6.53 -32.31 -1.18
C THR A 188 5.62 -32.53 -2.39
N SER A 189 4.31 -32.69 -2.16
CA SER A 189 3.28 -32.85 -3.18
C SER A 189 2.96 -31.59 -3.97
N ILE A 190 3.21 -30.42 -3.39
CA ILE A 190 2.95 -29.10 -4.00
C ILE A 190 4.13 -28.66 -4.89
N LEU A 191 5.36 -29.04 -4.56
CA LEU A 191 6.57 -28.63 -5.30
C LEU A 191 6.49 -28.98 -6.80
N GLY A 192 6.83 -28.01 -7.65
CA GLY A 192 6.78 -28.12 -9.11
C GLY A 192 5.39 -27.96 -9.73
N SER A 193 4.36 -27.61 -8.94
CA SER A 193 2.98 -27.44 -9.42
C SER A 193 2.51 -25.99 -9.49
N GLU A 194 1.33 -25.75 -10.07
CA GLU A 194 0.67 -24.44 -10.04
C GLU A 194 0.39 -23.97 -8.60
N ALA A 195 0.07 -24.92 -7.71
CA ALA A 195 -0.17 -24.63 -6.30
C ALA A 195 1.09 -24.11 -5.57
N GLU A 196 2.31 -24.48 -6.00
CA GLU A 196 3.54 -23.89 -5.47
C GLU A 196 3.61 -22.41 -5.78
N THR A 197 3.29 -22.01 -7.01
CA THR A 197 3.32 -20.60 -7.42
C THR A 197 2.32 -19.78 -6.61
N LEU A 198 1.10 -20.29 -6.42
CA LEU A 198 0.07 -19.62 -5.64
C LEU A 198 0.42 -19.52 -4.14
N LEU A 199 0.99 -20.57 -3.56
CA LEU A 199 1.39 -20.59 -2.14
C LEU A 199 2.71 -19.87 -1.85
N ASN A 200 3.45 -19.43 -2.88
CA ASN A 200 4.60 -18.51 -2.77
C ASN A 200 4.21 -17.04 -2.97
N SER A 201 2.94 -16.72 -3.23
CA SER A 201 2.46 -15.34 -3.24
C SER A 201 2.43 -14.77 -1.81
N PRO A 202 3.01 -13.59 -1.53
CA PRO A 202 2.97 -12.96 -0.21
C PRO A 202 1.56 -12.76 0.35
N ILE A 203 1.39 -12.85 1.66
CA ILE A 203 0.15 -12.53 2.40
C ILE A 203 0.07 -11.02 2.70
N MET A 204 1.21 -10.37 2.98
CA MET A 204 1.27 -8.95 3.30
C MET A 204 1.24 -8.08 2.04
N ASP A 205 0.09 -8.02 1.37
CA ASP A 205 -0.18 -7.13 0.23
C ASP A 205 -1.50 -6.36 0.43
N ALA A 206 -1.39 -5.03 0.59
CA ALA A 206 -2.48 -4.07 0.64
C ALA A 206 -2.38 -3.05 -0.51
N SER A 207 -1.65 -3.38 -1.59
CA SER A 207 -1.48 -2.49 -2.75
C SER A 207 -2.82 -2.09 -3.40
N GLY A 208 -3.85 -2.93 -3.31
CA GLY A 208 -5.23 -2.63 -3.75
C GLY A 208 -5.80 -1.35 -3.12
N ILE A 209 -5.49 -1.08 -1.84
CA ILE A 209 -5.90 0.15 -1.13
C ILE A 209 -5.28 1.41 -1.78
N LYS A 210 -4.07 1.30 -2.33
CA LYS A 210 -3.46 2.40 -3.10
C LYS A 210 -3.96 2.45 -4.54
N ASN A 211 -4.17 1.29 -5.16
CA ASN A 211 -4.64 1.21 -6.55
C ASN A 211 -6.04 1.81 -6.73
N GLN A 212 -6.86 1.83 -5.66
CA GLN A 212 -8.13 2.54 -5.65
C GLN A 212 -7.92 4.04 -5.30
N PRO A 213 -8.22 4.98 -6.22
CA PRO A 213 -8.05 6.41 -5.97
C PRO A 213 -8.96 6.92 -4.85
N LEU A 214 -8.46 7.78 -3.99
CA LEU A 214 -9.19 8.30 -2.82
C LEU A 214 -10.48 9.04 -3.22
N GLY A 215 -10.54 9.63 -4.42
CA GLY A 215 -11.75 10.27 -4.96
C GLY A 215 -12.93 9.32 -5.21
N ASN A 216 -12.68 8.00 -5.28
CA ASN A 216 -13.72 7.00 -5.44
C ASN A 216 -14.29 6.49 -4.10
N TRP A 217 -13.56 6.70 -2.99
CA TRP A 217 -13.92 6.20 -1.66
C TRP A 217 -15.17 6.91 -1.13
N HIS A 218 -15.90 6.25 -0.23
CA HIS A 218 -17.00 6.86 0.50
C HIS A 218 -16.48 7.88 1.52
N PHE A 219 -16.85 9.15 1.32
CA PHE A 219 -16.54 10.25 2.23
C PHE A 219 -17.72 10.52 3.19
N LEU A 220 -17.43 10.60 4.49
CA LEU A 220 -18.34 11.14 5.49
C LEU A 220 -17.65 12.28 6.25
N PHE A 221 -18.46 13.24 6.70
CA PHE A 221 -18.03 14.32 7.57
C PHE A 221 -19.01 14.42 8.75
N ASP A 222 -18.48 14.38 9.96
CA ASP A 222 -19.21 14.59 11.20
C ASP A 222 -18.95 16.02 11.70
N PRO A 223 -19.90 16.96 11.49
CA PRO A 223 -19.82 18.33 11.99
C PRO A 223 -20.18 18.45 13.48
N THR A 224 -20.62 17.36 14.14
CA THR A 224 -21.23 17.43 15.48
C THR A 224 -20.24 17.40 16.64
N GLY A 225 -18.94 17.47 16.32
CA GLY A 225 -17.75 17.41 17.19
C GLY A 225 -18.04 17.68 18.66
N ILE A 226 -17.87 16.64 19.48
CA ILE A 226 -18.66 16.39 20.70
C ILE A 226 -18.87 17.67 21.52
N ASN A 227 -20.10 18.18 21.48
CA ASN A 227 -20.45 19.48 22.06
C ASN A 227 -20.75 19.37 23.56
N VAL A 228 -19.97 20.13 24.36
CA VAL A 228 -20.17 20.62 25.75
C VAL A 228 -20.54 19.63 26.87
N ASP A 229 -21.39 18.62 26.64
CA ASP A 229 -21.82 17.64 27.65
C ASP A 229 -20.85 16.44 27.81
N ALA A 230 -19.79 16.37 26.99
CA ALA A 230 -18.79 15.29 26.99
C ALA A 230 -18.15 15.05 28.38
N ALA A 231 -17.87 16.14 29.11
CA ALA A 231 -17.31 16.11 30.45
C ALA A 231 -18.21 15.40 31.48
N GLN A 232 -19.53 15.36 31.26
CA GLN A 232 -20.48 14.66 32.12
C GLN A 232 -20.36 13.13 32.01
N PHE A 233 -19.74 12.62 30.93
CA PHE A 233 -19.53 11.20 30.67
C PHE A 233 -18.05 10.76 30.74
N GLY A 234 -17.15 11.65 31.17
CA GLY A 234 -15.74 11.32 31.43
C GLY A 234 -14.84 11.21 30.19
N LEU A 235 -15.26 11.81 29.06
CA LEU A 235 -14.38 12.01 27.90
C LEU A 235 -13.41 13.17 28.17
N SER A 236 -12.20 13.12 27.60
CA SER A 236 -11.17 14.16 27.79
C SER A 236 -11.53 15.46 27.07
N ASP A 237 -11.10 16.60 27.65
CA ASP A 237 -11.36 17.93 27.10
C ASP A 237 -10.77 18.13 25.68
N GLU A 238 -9.74 17.35 25.31
CA GLU A 238 -9.13 17.33 23.97
C GLU A 238 -10.05 16.80 22.86
N LEU A 239 -11.14 16.11 23.21
CA LEU A 239 -12.14 15.59 22.26
C LEU A 239 -13.33 16.54 22.06
N ALA A 240 -13.43 17.60 22.86
CA ALA A 240 -14.57 18.52 22.82
C ALA A 240 -14.46 19.50 21.64
N GLY A 241 -15.45 19.51 20.75
CA GLY A 241 -15.51 20.41 19.60
C GLY A 241 -14.70 19.99 18.36
N THR A 242 -13.99 18.85 18.38
CA THR A 242 -13.27 18.35 17.20
C THR A 242 -14.24 17.71 16.18
N VAL A 243 -14.31 18.27 14.98
CA VAL A 243 -15.02 17.66 13.84
C VAL A 243 -14.17 16.56 13.18
N TRP A 244 -14.79 15.58 12.52
CA TRP A 244 -14.06 14.46 11.90
C TRP A 244 -14.50 14.21 10.47
N SER A 245 -13.53 13.96 9.59
CA SER A 245 -13.77 13.39 8.27
C SER A 245 -13.30 11.94 8.22
N SER A 246 -14.02 11.09 7.50
CA SER A 246 -13.61 9.72 7.19
C SER A 246 -13.69 9.41 5.71
N TYR A 247 -12.70 8.67 5.22
CA TYR A 247 -12.73 8.00 3.93
C TYR A 247 -12.78 6.48 4.16
N THR A 248 -13.76 5.83 3.55
CA THR A 248 -13.99 4.40 3.63
C THR A 248 -14.00 3.79 2.23
N MET A 249 -13.31 2.67 2.03
CA MET A 249 -13.44 1.81 0.85
C MET A 249 -13.65 0.36 1.25
N GLY A 250 -14.15 -0.44 0.30
CA GLY A 250 -14.54 -1.83 0.52
C GLY A 250 -16.06 -2.04 0.54
N GLU A 251 -16.84 -1.02 0.20
CA GLU A 251 -18.29 -1.15 -0.04
C GLU A 251 -18.58 -1.22 -1.55
N SER A 252 -19.44 -2.16 -1.96
CA SER A 252 -19.83 -2.27 -3.37
C SER A 252 -20.66 -1.06 -3.81
N SER A 253 -20.14 -0.27 -4.75
CA SER A 253 -20.79 0.97 -5.20
C SER A 253 -20.52 1.26 -6.68
N PHE A 254 -21.24 2.20 -7.28
CA PHE A 254 -20.97 2.63 -8.66
C PHE A 254 -19.60 3.31 -8.85
N ARG A 255 -18.94 3.75 -7.76
CA ARG A 255 -17.61 4.37 -7.79
C ARG A 255 -16.50 3.37 -7.53
N GLU A 256 -16.74 2.42 -6.64
CA GLU A 256 -15.75 1.40 -6.27
C GLU A 256 -15.82 0.13 -7.13
N GLY A 257 -16.94 -0.10 -7.79
CA GLY A 257 -17.24 -1.37 -8.46
C GLY A 257 -17.86 -2.38 -7.49
N ILE A 258 -17.88 -3.64 -7.91
CA ILE A 258 -18.32 -4.75 -7.07
C ILE A 258 -17.09 -5.22 -6.28
N GLN A 259 -17.20 -5.20 -4.95
CA GLN A 259 -16.20 -5.79 -4.08
C GLN A 259 -16.48 -7.28 -3.96
N THR A 260 -15.52 -8.09 -4.38
CA THR A 260 -15.58 -9.56 -4.32
C THR A 260 -14.33 -10.09 -3.62
N GLU A 261 -14.48 -11.23 -2.95
CA GLU A 261 -13.35 -12.00 -2.43
C GLU A 261 -12.31 -12.27 -3.53
N LYS A 262 -11.03 -12.19 -3.18
CA LYS A 262 -9.94 -12.58 -4.06
C LYS A 262 -9.81 -14.10 -4.00
N GLU A 263 -10.45 -14.79 -4.94
CA GLU A 263 -10.31 -16.23 -5.09
C GLU A 263 -9.30 -16.56 -6.20
N HIS A 264 -8.36 -17.45 -5.89
CA HIS A 264 -7.44 -18.05 -6.86
C HIS A 264 -7.45 -19.56 -6.69
N GLU A 265 -7.46 -20.28 -7.81
CA GLU A 265 -7.48 -21.74 -7.86
C GLU A 265 -6.22 -22.25 -8.55
N ALA A 266 -5.73 -23.40 -8.11
CA ALA A 266 -4.59 -24.11 -8.66
C ALA A 266 -4.78 -25.62 -8.43
N THR A 267 -4.08 -26.44 -9.21
CA THR A 267 -4.09 -27.90 -9.02
C THR A 267 -2.70 -28.44 -8.74
N PHE A 268 -2.65 -29.59 -8.06
CA PHE A 268 -1.44 -30.40 -7.90
C PHE A 268 -1.80 -31.88 -7.91
N THR A 269 -0.84 -32.75 -8.28
CA THR A 269 -1.11 -34.19 -8.49
C THR A 269 -0.12 -35.05 -7.70
N THR A 270 -0.66 -36.03 -6.97
CA THR A 270 0.11 -36.96 -6.11
C THR A 270 -0.27 -38.41 -6.45
N ASP A 271 -1.11 -39.08 -5.66
CA ASP A 271 -1.82 -40.31 -6.02
C ASP A 271 -2.99 -40.03 -7.00
N LYS A 272 -3.51 -38.80 -6.95
CA LYS A 272 -4.48 -38.22 -7.89
C LYS A 272 -4.33 -36.69 -7.91
N THR A 273 -5.13 -36.02 -8.73
CA THR A 273 -5.22 -34.56 -8.76
C THR A 273 -6.06 -34.04 -7.58
N TYR A 274 -5.62 -32.96 -6.97
CA TYR A 274 -6.28 -32.25 -5.88
C TYR A 274 -6.43 -30.77 -6.22
N ASP A 275 -7.59 -30.20 -5.90
CA ASP A 275 -7.86 -28.77 -6.09
C ASP A 275 -7.42 -27.99 -4.85
N LEU A 276 -6.65 -26.93 -5.07
CA LEU A 276 -6.28 -25.93 -4.07
C LEU A 276 -6.93 -24.60 -4.43
N ARG A 277 -7.59 -23.97 -3.46
CA ARG A 277 -8.14 -22.62 -3.59
C ARG A 277 -7.63 -21.73 -2.47
N THR A 278 -7.22 -20.52 -2.79
CA THR A 278 -6.97 -19.46 -1.81
C THR A 278 -8.08 -18.42 -1.86
N ILE A 279 -8.56 -17.99 -0.70
CA ILE A 279 -9.59 -16.97 -0.54
C ILE A 279 -9.05 -15.86 0.36
N GLU A 280 -9.15 -14.62 -0.09
CA GLU A 280 -8.89 -13.42 0.70
C GLU A 280 -10.07 -12.45 0.60
N SER A 281 -10.16 -11.51 1.54
CA SER A 281 -11.15 -10.43 1.45
C SER A 281 -10.87 -9.51 0.25
N ALA A 282 -11.89 -8.79 -0.20
CA ALA A 282 -11.69 -7.56 -0.96
C ALA A 282 -10.85 -6.57 -0.14
N ASP A 283 -10.08 -5.71 -0.81
CA ASP A 283 -9.35 -4.63 -0.14
C ASP A 283 -10.35 -3.65 0.49
N ALA A 284 -10.16 -3.32 1.77
CA ALA A 284 -11.06 -2.44 2.51
C ALA A 284 -10.29 -1.57 3.50
N ALA A 285 -10.62 -0.29 3.62
CA ALA A 285 -9.86 0.64 4.44
C ALA A 285 -10.75 1.72 5.06
N ASN A 286 -10.43 2.12 6.29
CA ASN A 286 -11.02 3.26 6.99
C ASN A 286 -9.92 4.23 7.38
N ILE A 287 -10.04 5.49 6.97
CA ILE A 287 -9.07 6.53 7.29
C ILE A 287 -9.77 7.77 7.85
N PHE A 288 -9.37 8.17 9.06
CA PHE A 288 -9.98 9.26 9.83
C PHE A 288 -9.03 10.44 10.02
N PHE A 289 -9.53 11.64 9.74
CA PHE A 289 -8.82 12.90 9.91
C PHE A 289 -9.56 13.79 10.91
N ALA A 290 -8.85 14.32 11.91
CA ALA A 290 -9.38 15.38 12.76
C ALA A 290 -9.45 16.69 11.94
N GLY A 291 -10.66 17.18 11.71
CA GLY A 291 -10.95 18.28 10.78
C GLY A 291 -11.76 17.86 9.56
N PHE A 292 -12.13 18.84 8.73
CA PHE A 292 -12.75 18.64 7.44
C PHE A 292 -11.70 18.30 6.38
N ALA A 293 -11.79 17.12 5.78
CA ALA A 293 -10.81 16.62 4.81
C ALA A 293 -11.28 16.72 3.35
N ASN A 294 -10.33 16.88 2.43
CA ASN A 294 -10.56 16.89 0.98
C ASN A 294 -9.39 16.23 0.24
N VAL A 295 -9.67 15.40 -0.77
CA VAL A 295 -8.63 14.74 -1.59
C VAL A 295 -8.05 15.74 -2.60
N ASP A 296 -6.74 15.75 -2.75
CA ASP A 296 -6.05 16.50 -3.80
C ASP A 296 -4.84 15.72 -4.36
N THR A 297 -4.20 16.23 -5.40
CA THR A 297 -2.96 15.68 -5.95
C THR A 297 -1.83 16.71 -5.95
N LEU A 298 -0.76 16.43 -5.20
CA LEU A 298 0.48 17.21 -5.19
C LEU A 298 1.55 16.45 -5.98
N ASP A 299 2.11 17.06 -7.04
CA ASP A 299 3.17 16.44 -7.86
C ASP A 299 2.88 14.98 -8.31
N ARG A 300 1.62 14.71 -8.67
CA ARG A 300 1.07 13.38 -9.05
C ARG A 300 0.97 12.35 -7.90
N THR A 301 1.20 12.77 -6.66
CA THR A 301 0.91 12.02 -5.44
C THR A 301 -0.46 12.40 -4.91
N GLU A 302 -1.27 11.42 -4.53
CA GLU A 302 -2.51 11.69 -3.79
C GLU A 302 -2.19 12.13 -2.36
N VAL A 303 -2.80 13.25 -1.97
CA VAL A 303 -2.72 13.83 -0.63
C VAL A 303 -4.13 14.14 -0.13
N VAL A 304 -4.26 14.37 1.17
CA VAL A 304 -5.49 14.90 1.76
C VAL A 304 -5.21 16.25 2.40
N GLY A 305 -5.92 17.28 1.94
CA GLY A 305 -5.95 18.59 2.57
C GLY A 305 -6.96 18.58 3.73
N VAL A 306 -6.53 18.91 4.95
CA VAL A 306 -7.40 18.91 6.13
C VAL A 306 -7.50 20.31 6.74
N TYR A 307 -8.72 20.76 7.01
CA TYR A 307 -9.04 22.05 7.62
C TYR A 307 -9.58 21.84 9.04
N PRO A 308 -9.25 22.67 10.04
CA PRO A 308 -9.79 22.51 11.41
C PRO A 308 -11.31 22.59 11.49
N GLU A 309 -11.93 23.37 10.59
CA GLU A 309 -13.37 23.59 10.48
C GLU A 309 -13.82 23.38 9.02
N ALA A 310 -15.11 23.07 8.82
CA ALA A 310 -15.67 22.97 7.47
C ALA A 310 -15.85 24.34 6.81
N PRO A 311 -15.69 24.46 5.47
CA PRO A 311 -15.95 25.70 4.76
C PRO A 311 -17.38 26.23 4.95
N GLU A 312 -17.53 27.56 5.02
CA GLU A 312 -18.86 28.20 5.05
C GLU A 312 -19.72 27.73 3.86
N GLY A 313 -20.94 27.31 4.16
CA GLY A 313 -21.88 26.81 3.15
C GLY A 313 -21.72 25.33 2.79
N TYR A 314 -20.86 24.55 3.49
CA TYR A 314 -20.84 23.09 3.34
C TYR A 314 -22.17 22.48 3.81
N ALA A 315 -23.03 22.15 2.86
CA ALA A 315 -24.19 21.28 3.06
C ALA A 315 -23.82 19.85 2.66
N THR A 316 -24.26 18.86 3.45
CA THR A 316 -24.08 17.43 3.16
C THR A 316 -24.89 17.04 1.92
N THR A 317 -24.32 17.20 0.72
CA THR A 317 -24.93 16.74 -0.52
C THR A 317 -24.54 15.29 -0.79
N SER A 318 -25.53 14.40 -0.88
CA SER A 318 -25.34 12.96 -1.11
C SER A 318 -24.80 12.60 -2.51
N THR A 319 -24.30 13.58 -3.27
CA THR A 319 -23.99 13.48 -4.70
C THR A 319 -22.50 13.60 -5.02
N GLY A 320 -21.65 14.06 -4.10
CA GLY A 320 -20.18 14.04 -4.25
C GLY A 320 -19.59 15.07 -5.21
N GLU A 321 -20.29 16.17 -5.51
CA GLU A 321 -19.69 17.35 -6.14
C GLU A 321 -19.16 18.28 -5.05
N PHE A 322 -17.83 18.38 -4.92
CA PHE A 322 -17.17 19.22 -3.91
C PHE A 322 -17.11 20.70 -4.33
N PRO A 323 -17.21 21.67 -3.39
CA PRO A 323 -17.03 23.09 -3.69
C PRO A 323 -15.61 23.42 -4.16
N VAL A 324 -15.49 24.05 -5.34
CA VAL A 324 -14.23 24.39 -6.04
C VAL A 324 -13.30 25.37 -5.27
N MET A 325 -13.76 25.97 -4.18
CA MET A 325 -13.04 26.99 -3.40
C MET A 325 -11.74 26.52 -2.72
N ILE A 326 -11.53 25.22 -2.57
CA ILE A 326 -10.40 24.64 -1.81
C ILE A 326 -9.03 24.77 -2.53
N ILE A 327 -9.02 24.96 -3.85
CA ILE A 327 -7.81 24.87 -4.71
C ILE A 327 -6.73 25.94 -4.39
N TYR A 328 -7.11 27.09 -3.80
CA TYR A 328 -6.19 28.21 -3.59
C TYR A 328 -5.08 27.96 -2.55
N GLY A 329 -5.26 27.00 -1.63
CA GLY A 329 -4.24 26.65 -0.62
C GLY A 329 -3.05 25.81 -1.14
N MET A 330 -3.15 25.28 -2.37
CA MET A 330 -2.18 24.32 -2.93
C MET A 330 -1.25 24.91 -3.99
N ALA A 331 -1.66 25.96 -4.72
CA ALA A 331 -0.86 26.59 -5.76
C ALA A 331 0.51 27.15 -5.26
N GLY A 332 0.63 27.47 -3.98
CA GLY A 332 1.89 27.92 -3.37
C GLY A 332 2.92 26.82 -3.10
N PHE A 333 2.52 25.53 -3.07
CA PHE A 333 3.37 24.47 -2.51
C PHE A 333 4.31 23.80 -3.50
N ALA A 334 3.95 23.76 -4.80
CA ALA A 334 4.83 23.28 -5.87
C ALA A 334 6.17 24.05 -5.94
N GLY A 335 6.18 25.33 -5.52
CA GLY A 335 7.40 26.12 -5.39
C GLY A 335 8.28 25.76 -4.18
N ILE A 336 7.70 25.19 -3.11
CA ILE A 336 8.38 24.96 -1.82
C ILE A 336 8.97 23.54 -1.73
N ALA A 337 8.25 22.53 -2.21
CA ALA A 337 8.75 21.15 -2.25
C ALA A 337 10.06 21.04 -3.07
N GLY A 338 10.11 21.72 -4.23
CA GLY A 338 11.32 21.83 -5.05
C GLY A 338 12.50 22.47 -4.30
N ILE A 339 12.27 23.47 -3.45
CA ILE A 339 13.31 24.12 -2.63
C ILE A 339 13.79 23.17 -1.52
N ALA A 340 12.90 22.45 -0.85
CA ALA A 340 13.26 21.50 0.20
C ALA A 340 14.14 20.35 -0.35
N ILE A 341 13.76 19.77 -1.50
CA ILE A 341 14.55 18.75 -2.20
C ILE A 341 15.93 19.31 -2.60
N PHE A 342 16.00 20.54 -3.09
CA PHE A 342 17.27 21.18 -3.45
C PHE A 342 18.18 21.39 -2.24
N LEU A 343 17.62 21.82 -1.09
CA LEU A 343 18.38 22.02 0.16
C LEU A 343 18.88 20.70 0.76
N VAL A 344 18.08 19.63 0.73
CA VAL A 344 18.50 18.29 1.19
C VAL A 344 19.57 17.71 0.26
N SER A 345 19.39 17.83 -1.06
CA SER A 345 20.37 17.41 -2.08
C SER A 345 21.71 18.14 -1.90
N GLU A 346 21.70 19.47 -1.75
CA GLU A 346 22.88 20.30 -1.56
C GLU A 346 23.59 19.99 -0.22
N LYS A 347 22.84 19.64 0.84
CA LYS A 347 23.38 19.22 2.13
C LYS A 347 23.98 17.82 2.08
N LYS A 348 23.42 16.90 1.29
CA LYS A 348 23.97 15.56 1.02
C LYS A 348 25.25 15.67 0.18
N ARG A 349 25.23 16.41 -0.93
CA ARG A 349 26.40 16.73 -1.77
C ARG A 349 27.57 17.29 -0.96
N LYS A 350 27.30 18.22 -0.02
CA LYS A 350 28.32 18.78 0.87
C LYS A 350 28.85 17.78 1.89
N LYS A 351 28.03 16.85 2.39
CA LYS A 351 28.50 15.74 3.25
C LYS A 351 29.35 14.73 2.47
N ASP A 352 28.93 14.33 1.27
CA ASP A 352 29.66 13.35 0.45
C ASP A 352 31.04 13.91 0.04
N ALA A 353 31.10 15.19 -0.33
CA ALA A 353 32.36 15.91 -0.58
C ALA A 353 33.25 16.04 0.68
N ALA A 354 32.66 16.24 1.86
CA ALA A 354 33.40 16.33 3.13
C ALA A 354 33.85 14.96 3.68
N ALA A 355 33.19 13.87 3.29
CA ALA A 355 33.53 12.50 3.67
C ALA A 355 34.67 11.89 2.84
N GLY A 356 35.19 12.62 1.84
CA GLY A 356 36.28 12.12 0.98
C GLY A 356 35.84 11.06 -0.03
N ASN A 357 34.53 10.89 -0.25
CA ASN A 357 34.02 10.01 -1.29
C ASN A 357 34.28 10.64 -2.67
N VAL A 358 35.46 10.33 -3.22
CA VAL A 358 35.84 10.73 -4.58
C VAL A 358 34.84 10.13 -5.56
N GLN A 359 34.23 11.00 -6.36
CA GLN A 359 33.38 10.67 -7.50
C GLN A 359 34.08 9.60 -8.36
N THR A 360 33.49 8.41 -8.49
CA THR A 360 33.99 7.32 -9.37
C THR A 360 33.65 7.59 -10.84
N GLY A 361 33.85 8.83 -11.27
CA GLY A 361 33.81 9.27 -12.66
C GLY A 361 35.22 9.50 -13.19
N ILE A 362 35.33 9.71 -14.50
CA ILE A 362 36.59 10.02 -15.17
C ILE A 362 37.21 11.27 -14.53
N ASP A 363 38.48 11.16 -14.09
CA ASP A 363 39.24 12.30 -13.57
C ASP A 363 39.30 13.41 -14.64
N PRO A 364 38.87 14.65 -14.33
CA PRO A 364 38.93 15.78 -15.25
C PRO A 364 40.32 16.04 -15.86
N SER A 365 41.42 15.60 -15.22
CA SER A 365 42.78 15.71 -15.77
C SER A 365 43.02 14.85 -17.03
N HIS A 366 42.17 13.84 -17.26
CA HIS A 366 42.18 12.94 -18.41
C HIS A 366 41.23 13.37 -19.53
N LEU A 367 40.51 14.48 -19.38
CA LEU A 367 39.64 15.05 -20.40
C LEU A 367 40.36 16.14 -21.20
N VAL A 368 40.23 16.09 -22.52
CA VAL A 368 40.62 17.16 -23.44
C VAL A 368 39.35 17.65 -24.14
N GLY A 369 39.22 18.97 -24.33
CA GLY A 369 38.14 19.54 -25.13
C GLY A 369 38.61 19.79 -26.56
N ALA A 370 37.82 19.38 -27.55
CA ALA A 370 37.99 19.84 -28.92
C ALA A 370 37.04 20.99 -29.25
N ASP A 371 37.58 22.00 -29.94
CA ASP A 371 36.80 23.05 -30.59
C ASP A 371 36.12 22.45 -31.84
N THR A 372 34.80 22.20 -31.77
CA THR A 372 34.01 21.86 -32.96
C THR A 372 33.82 23.11 -33.83
N SER A 373 34.46 23.11 -35.00
CA SER A 373 34.34 24.05 -36.15
C SER A 373 35.48 25.05 -36.35
N THR A 374 36.30 24.75 -37.36
CA THR A 374 36.92 25.74 -38.26
C THR A 374 36.28 25.68 -39.64
N GLY A 375 34.96 25.94 -39.72
CA GLY A 375 34.21 26.02 -40.96
C GLY A 375 33.05 27.01 -40.90
N SER A 376 33.18 28.16 -41.57
CA SER A 376 32.11 29.11 -41.86
C SER A 376 31.36 29.77 -40.68
N GLY A 377 32.04 30.68 -39.96
CA GLY A 377 31.48 31.99 -39.58
C GLY A 377 30.30 32.08 -38.59
N GLY A 378 29.88 30.99 -37.95
CA GLY A 378 28.80 30.98 -36.94
C GLY A 378 29.27 31.27 -35.50
N TYR A 379 28.32 31.61 -34.62
CA TYR A 379 28.56 31.88 -33.19
C TYR A 379 29.18 30.67 -32.46
N LYS A 380 30.22 30.89 -31.66
CA LYS A 380 30.73 29.89 -30.72
C LYS A 380 29.70 29.67 -29.58
N THR A 381 29.40 28.41 -29.28
CA THR A 381 28.70 28.03 -28.05
C THR A 381 29.71 27.45 -27.05
N ASN A 382 29.51 27.68 -25.75
CA ASN A 382 30.41 27.18 -24.69
C ASN A 382 30.20 25.69 -24.39
N ARG A 383 29.85 24.90 -25.40
CA ARG A 383 29.52 23.47 -25.28
C ARG A 383 30.52 22.64 -26.10
N GLY A 384 31.79 22.74 -25.71
CA GLY A 384 32.82 21.84 -26.22
C GLY A 384 32.57 20.42 -25.70
N GLU A 385 32.67 19.44 -26.59
CA GLU A 385 32.59 18.03 -26.22
C GLU A 385 33.94 17.59 -25.63
N ALA A 386 33.88 16.93 -24.48
CA ALA A 386 35.06 16.44 -23.77
C ALA A 386 35.29 14.98 -24.12
N HIS A 387 36.49 14.66 -24.61
CA HIS A 387 36.93 13.29 -24.88
C HIS A 387 38.15 12.92 -24.04
N LEU A 388 38.33 11.61 -23.86
CA LEU A 388 39.48 11.05 -23.16
C LEU A 388 40.78 11.35 -23.92
N LYS A 389 41.85 11.58 -23.17
CA LYS A 389 43.21 11.85 -23.69
C LYS A 389 43.90 10.62 -24.33
N SER A 390 43.20 9.49 -24.41
CA SER A 390 43.69 8.19 -24.88
C SER A 390 42.51 7.34 -25.36
N ASP A 391 42.67 6.63 -26.47
CA ASP A 391 41.64 5.77 -27.08
C ASP A 391 41.63 4.32 -26.53
N ASP A 392 42.55 3.98 -25.62
CA ASP A 392 42.64 2.62 -25.05
C ASP A 392 41.57 2.37 -23.98
N TYR A 393 40.37 1.98 -24.42
CA TYR A 393 39.35 1.38 -23.57
C TYR A 393 39.05 -0.06 -23.99
N THR A 394 39.62 -1.03 -23.27
CA THR A 394 39.30 -2.45 -23.43
C THR A 394 38.23 -2.87 -22.43
N GLN A 395 37.07 -3.30 -22.95
CA GLN A 395 35.92 -3.88 -22.22
C GLN A 395 35.12 -2.85 -21.37
N THR A 396 33.78 -2.79 -21.34
CA THR A 396 32.72 -3.65 -21.90
C THR A 396 31.59 -2.86 -22.59
N ARG A 397 30.88 -3.52 -23.50
CA ARG A 397 29.81 -3.01 -24.39
C ARG A 397 28.51 -2.65 -23.66
N SER A 398 27.84 -1.56 -24.07
CA SER A 398 26.45 -1.24 -23.65
C SER A 398 25.45 -1.44 -24.80
N VAL A 399 24.19 -1.74 -24.48
CA VAL A 399 23.28 -2.54 -25.34
C VAL A 399 22.24 -1.69 -26.11
N TYR A 400 22.58 -0.44 -26.46
CA TYR A 400 21.64 0.50 -27.10
C TYR A 400 22.18 1.13 -28.39
N GLU A 401 22.77 0.31 -29.26
CA GLU A 401 22.91 0.65 -30.68
C GLU A 401 21.69 0.14 -31.46
N ASN A 402 20.68 1.00 -31.65
CA ASN A 402 20.00 1.08 -32.94
C ASN A 402 19.11 2.33 -33.13
N SER A 403 19.60 3.18 -34.04
CA SER A 403 18.83 3.79 -35.13
C SER A 403 17.72 4.82 -34.83
N GLN A 404 18.07 6.08 -35.13
CA GLN A 404 17.19 7.23 -35.36
C GLN A 404 16.22 7.03 -36.53
N VAL A 405 15.12 7.80 -36.56
CA VAL A 405 14.59 8.43 -37.79
C VAL A 405 14.05 9.84 -37.45
N GLU A 406 14.47 10.87 -38.21
CA GLU A 406 14.04 12.28 -38.12
C GLU A 406 12.98 12.65 -39.19
N GLU A 407 12.69 13.97 -39.32
CA GLU A 407 11.86 14.72 -40.30
C GLU A 407 10.33 14.81 -40.01
N THR A 408 9.67 15.99 -40.06
CA THR A 408 10.18 17.38 -40.08
C THR A 408 9.15 18.43 -39.60
N LYS A 409 9.54 19.71 -39.55
CA LYS A 409 8.68 20.87 -39.18
C LYS A 409 7.69 21.29 -40.28
N THR A 410 6.60 21.97 -39.91
CA THR A 410 6.27 23.34 -40.37
C THR A 410 5.26 23.98 -39.39
N GLU A 411 5.38 25.29 -39.13
CA GLU A 411 4.51 26.06 -38.25
C GLU A 411 3.32 26.67 -38.99
N GLU A 412 2.18 26.84 -38.32
CA GLU A 412 1.37 28.06 -38.47
C GLU A 412 0.55 28.31 -37.19
N THR A 413 0.51 29.55 -36.71
CA THR A 413 -0.17 29.92 -35.44
C THR A 413 -1.25 30.96 -35.70
N LYS A 414 -2.49 30.71 -35.24
CA LYS A 414 -3.39 31.78 -34.79
C LYS A 414 -4.50 31.30 -33.85
N THR A 415 -4.86 32.21 -32.95
CA THR A 415 -5.65 32.05 -31.73
C THR A 415 -7.16 32.09 -31.96
N GLU A 416 -7.95 31.32 -31.19
CA GLU A 416 -9.14 31.76 -30.40
C GLU A 416 -9.92 30.59 -29.77
N GLU A 417 -10.29 30.71 -28.49
CA GLU A 417 -11.19 29.82 -27.73
C GLU A 417 -12.64 30.41 -27.69
N PRO A 418 -13.61 29.87 -26.93
CA PRO A 418 -14.29 28.59 -27.15
C PRO A 418 -15.82 28.74 -27.19
N THR A 419 -16.55 27.88 -27.92
CA THR A 419 -18.00 27.69 -27.67
C THR A 419 -18.45 26.25 -27.86
N SER A 420 -18.77 25.56 -26.76
CA SER A 420 -19.42 24.25 -26.77
C SER A 420 -20.95 24.37 -26.83
N LYS A 421 -21.59 23.68 -27.78
CA LYS A 421 -23.02 23.36 -27.76
C LYS A 421 -23.21 21.86 -28.05
N PRO A 422 -24.22 21.21 -27.43
CA PRO A 422 -24.29 19.75 -27.39
C PRO A 422 -24.60 19.14 -28.76
N GLY A 423 -23.87 18.07 -29.10
CA GLY A 423 -24.08 17.31 -30.32
C GLY A 423 -25.41 16.54 -30.30
N ALA A 424 -26.20 16.69 -31.35
CA ALA A 424 -27.44 15.93 -31.52
C ALA A 424 -27.15 14.50 -32.00
N MET A 425 -27.80 13.50 -31.38
CA MET A 425 -27.73 12.11 -31.86
C MET A 425 -28.36 11.96 -33.26
N PRO A 426 -27.84 11.05 -34.11
CA PRO A 426 -28.43 10.76 -35.41
C PRO A 426 -29.86 10.23 -35.30
N LYS A 427 -30.79 10.72 -36.13
CA LYS A 427 -32.14 10.16 -36.24
C LYS A 427 -32.08 8.75 -36.82
N GLY A 428 -32.35 7.73 -35.99
CA GLY A 428 -32.51 6.35 -36.43
C GLY A 428 -32.07 5.28 -35.42
N TRP A 429 -31.32 5.64 -34.38
CA TRP A 429 -30.85 4.67 -33.40
C TRP A 429 -31.97 4.12 -32.51
N LYS A 430 -31.99 2.80 -32.34
CA LYS A 430 -32.73 2.07 -31.30
C LYS A 430 -31.75 1.10 -30.63
N PRO A 431 -31.78 0.95 -29.29
CA PRO A 431 -31.05 -0.12 -28.62
C PRO A 431 -31.72 -1.48 -28.87
N GLU A 432 -30.91 -2.54 -28.81
CA GLU A 432 -31.33 -3.90 -28.43
C GLU A 432 -31.17 -4.07 -26.91
#